data_AF-A0A4T0UQU6-F1
#
_entry.id   AF-A0A4T0UQU6-F1
#
_cell.length_a   1.000
_cell.length_b   1.000
_cell.length_c   1.000
_cell.angle_alpha   90.00
_cell.angle_beta   90.00
_cell.angle_gamma   90.00
#
_symmetry.space_group_name_H-M   'P 1'
#
loop_
_entity.id
_entity.type
_entity.pdbx_description
1 polymer ?
#
loop_
_entity_poly.entity_id
_entity_poly.type
_entity_poly.pdbx_seq_one_letter_code
_entity_poly.pdbx_strand_id
1 'polypeptide(L)'
;MKTRLLAVPALLLLVAGCQSMMAPTYRSNVAAYGSQWFADAGHPLAGPLACENQGDAVTLVCTGTTAAGKAATMSGVLPTAENAGAPFVGSVAGNRVFTARMPQ
;
A
#
# COMPACT_ATOMS: atom_id res chain seq x y z
N MET A 1 9.94 -21.71 58.37
CA MET A 1 10.86 -20.95 57.49
C MET A 1 10.50 -21.20 56.04
N LYS A 2 10.55 -20.14 55.21
CA LYS A 2 10.37 -20.06 53.73
C LYS A 2 8.95 -19.87 53.16
N THR A 3 8.50 -18.61 53.25
CA THR A 3 8.08 -17.72 52.13
C THR A 3 8.69 -18.12 50.76
N ARG A 4 8.08 -17.97 49.57
CA ARG A 4 7.23 -16.90 49.00
C ARG A 4 6.40 -17.40 47.81
N LEU A 5 5.34 -16.64 47.53
CA LEU A 5 4.63 -16.43 46.26
C LEU A 5 5.51 -16.63 45.02
N LEU A 6 4.91 -17.19 43.95
CA LEU A 6 5.12 -16.72 42.59
C LEU A 6 3.81 -16.84 41.82
N ALA A 7 3.18 -15.68 41.63
CA ALA A 7 2.07 -15.45 40.74
C ALA A 7 2.49 -15.86 39.32
N VAL A 8 1.79 -16.84 38.74
CA VAL A 8 1.92 -17.17 37.32
C VAL A 8 1.26 -16.02 36.56
N PRO A 9 2.00 -15.29 35.71
CA PRO A 9 1.55 -14.04 35.15
C PRO A 9 0.40 -14.28 34.15
N ALA A 10 -0.72 -13.62 34.42
CA ALA A 10 -1.83 -13.41 33.50
C ALA A 10 -1.43 -12.45 32.36
N LEU A 11 -0.42 -12.83 31.56
CA LEU A 11 0.18 -11.97 30.53
C LEU A 11 0.36 -12.73 29.21
N LEU A 12 -0.71 -13.37 28.71
CA LEU A 12 -0.66 -14.16 27.47
C LEU A 12 -1.80 -13.89 26.48
N LEU A 13 -2.57 -12.81 26.64
CA LEU A 13 -3.76 -12.53 25.80
C LEU A 13 -3.70 -11.21 24.99
N LEU A 14 -2.54 -10.57 24.85
CA LEU A 14 -2.44 -9.22 24.26
C LEU A 14 -1.85 -9.13 22.85
N VAL A 15 -1.77 -10.23 22.08
CA VAL A 15 -1.09 -10.22 20.76
C VAL A 15 -2.01 -10.53 19.56
N ALA A 16 -3.30 -10.79 19.77
CA ALA A 16 -4.21 -11.16 18.67
C ALA A 16 -4.91 -9.97 17.98
N GLY A 17 -4.73 -8.73 18.45
CA GLY A 17 -5.49 -7.56 17.98
C GLY A 17 -4.83 -6.69 16.90
N CYS A 18 -3.56 -6.92 16.54
CA CYS A 18 -2.80 -5.95 15.75
C CYS A 18 -2.84 -6.16 14.22
N GLN A 19 -3.48 -7.22 13.73
CA GLN A 19 -3.39 -7.59 12.32
C GLN A 19 -4.40 -6.84 11.42
N SER A 20 -5.44 -6.27 12.01
CA SER A 20 -6.54 -5.63 11.26
C SER A 20 -6.32 -4.14 10.98
N MET A 21 -5.31 -3.51 11.61
CA MET A 21 -5.03 -2.08 11.42
C MET A 21 -4.01 -1.78 10.31
N MET A 22 -3.31 -2.80 9.81
CA MET A 22 -2.24 -2.63 8.80
C MET A 22 -2.75 -2.59 7.34
N ALA A 23 -3.92 -3.16 7.05
CA ALA A 23 -4.48 -3.18 5.70
C ALA A 23 -4.82 -1.78 5.12
N PRO A 24 -5.43 -0.83 5.87
CA PRO A 24 -5.70 0.51 5.35
C PRO A 24 -4.41 1.32 5.10
N THR A 25 -3.34 1.08 5.87
CA THR A 25 -2.08 1.83 5.70
C THR A 25 -1.37 1.53 4.38
N TYR A 26 -1.38 0.29 3.90
CA TYR A 26 -0.69 -0.03 2.65
C TYR A 26 -1.33 0.62 1.43
N ARG A 27 -2.66 0.68 1.35
CA ARG A 27 -3.36 1.33 0.24
C ARG A 27 -3.12 2.84 0.23
N SER A 28 -3.19 3.48 1.40
CA SER A 28 -2.88 4.90 1.55
C SER A 28 -1.43 5.20 1.18
N ASN A 29 -0.48 4.34 1.59
CA ASN A 29 0.93 4.48 1.21
C ASN A 29 1.13 4.33 -0.30
N VAL A 30 0.52 3.32 -0.93
CA VAL A 30 0.55 3.13 -2.38
C VAL A 30 -0.02 4.34 -3.11
N ALA A 31 -1.14 4.89 -2.64
CA ALA A 31 -1.73 6.10 -3.22
C ALA A 31 -0.79 7.32 -3.12
N ALA A 32 -0.14 7.50 -1.97
CA ALA A 32 0.82 8.58 -1.75
C ALA A 32 2.07 8.43 -2.63
N TYR A 33 2.70 7.25 -2.64
CA TYR A 33 3.84 6.95 -3.51
C TYR A 33 3.48 7.04 -4.99
N GLY A 34 2.31 6.53 -5.37
CA GLY A 34 1.80 6.63 -6.73
C GLY A 34 1.67 8.09 -7.19
N SER A 35 1.14 8.96 -6.33
CA SER A 35 1.05 10.40 -6.61
C SER A 35 2.43 11.02 -6.85
N GLN A 36 3.44 10.63 -6.06
CA GLN A 36 4.83 11.07 -6.26
C GLN A 36 5.42 10.54 -7.57
N TRP A 37 5.28 9.25 -7.86
CA TRP A 37 5.81 8.66 -9.10
C TRP A 37 5.19 9.25 -10.36
N PHE A 38 3.90 9.59 -10.31
CA PHE A 38 3.24 10.35 -11.39
C PHE A 38 3.84 11.75 -11.54
N ALA A 39 4.10 12.46 -10.44
CA ALA A 39 4.77 13.76 -10.50
C ALA A 39 6.20 13.66 -11.06
N ASP A 40 6.98 12.68 -10.61
CA ASP A 40 8.36 12.43 -11.08
C ASP A 40 8.40 12.06 -12.57
N ALA A 41 7.37 11.37 -13.07
CA ALA A 41 7.20 11.07 -14.49
C ALA A 41 6.68 12.26 -15.33
N GLY A 42 6.54 13.46 -14.75
CA GLY A 42 6.05 14.66 -15.43
C GLY A 42 4.53 14.73 -15.60
N HIS A 43 3.78 13.93 -14.84
CA HIS A 43 2.32 13.82 -14.91
C HIS A 43 1.66 14.02 -13.53
N PRO A 44 1.84 15.17 -12.87
CA PRO A 44 1.27 15.39 -11.54
C PRO A 44 -0.25 15.19 -11.55
N LEU A 45 -0.78 14.64 -10.46
CA LEU A 45 -2.22 14.39 -10.30
C LEU A 45 -2.97 15.66 -9.88
N ALA A 46 -4.19 15.82 -10.35
CA ALA A 46 -5.09 16.92 -9.99
C ALA A 46 -5.76 16.72 -8.61
N GLY A 47 -5.64 15.52 -8.04
CA GLY A 47 -6.30 15.13 -6.80
C GLY A 47 -5.76 13.80 -6.28
N PRO A 48 -6.38 13.23 -5.23
CA PRO A 48 -5.94 11.98 -4.64
C PRO A 48 -6.07 10.82 -5.62
N LEU A 49 -5.12 9.88 -5.55
CA LEU A 49 -5.18 8.63 -6.29
C LEU A 49 -6.05 7.63 -5.50
N ALA A 50 -7.17 7.18 -6.09
CA ALA A 50 -8.10 6.25 -5.45
C ALA A 50 -7.68 4.80 -5.74
N CYS A 51 -7.44 4.00 -4.70
CA CYS A 51 -6.86 2.67 -4.80
C CYS A 51 -7.80 1.57 -4.26
N GLU A 52 -8.06 0.56 -5.08
CA GLU A 52 -8.96 -0.56 -4.80
C GLU A 52 -8.33 -1.90 -5.13
N ASN A 53 -8.76 -2.95 -4.43
CA ASN A 53 -8.29 -4.30 -4.74
C ASN A 53 -9.02 -4.83 -5.99
N GLN A 54 -8.29 -5.48 -6.90
CA GLN A 54 -8.83 -6.07 -8.10
C GLN A 54 -8.73 -7.59 -8.05
N GLY A 55 -9.88 -8.26 -7.93
CA GLY A 55 -9.97 -9.72 -7.88
C GLY A 55 -9.50 -10.29 -6.53
N ASP A 56 -8.19 -10.21 -6.28
CA ASP A 56 -7.54 -10.75 -5.09
C ASP A 56 -7.20 -9.67 -4.06
N ALA A 57 -7.00 -10.07 -2.80
CA ALA A 57 -6.70 -9.15 -1.70
C ALA A 57 -5.35 -8.41 -1.85
N VAL A 58 -4.49 -8.84 -2.78
CA VAL A 58 -3.12 -8.35 -2.97
C VAL A 58 -2.94 -7.52 -4.24
N THR A 59 -3.79 -7.65 -5.24
CA THR A 59 -3.68 -6.85 -6.48
C THR A 59 -4.39 -5.52 -6.28
N LEU A 60 -3.67 -4.43 -6.44
CA LEU A 60 -4.18 -3.06 -6.32
C LEU A 60 -4.28 -2.41 -7.69
N VAL A 61 -5.41 -1.76 -7.93
CA VAL A 61 -5.60 -0.83 -9.04
C VAL A 61 -5.95 0.53 -8.45
N CYS A 62 -5.18 1.51 -8.87
CA CYS A 62 -5.30 2.89 -8.47
C CYS A 62 -5.67 3.75 -9.67
N THR A 63 -6.61 4.66 -9.50
CA THR A 63 -7.13 5.52 -10.56
C THR A 63 -7.18 6.98 -10.11
N GLY A 64 -7.01 7.89 -11.06
CA GLY A 64 -7.09 9.32 -10.83
C GLY A 64 -7.03 10.10 -12.13
N THR A 65 -6.84 11.41 -12.00
CA THR A 65 -6.75 12.32 -13.15
C THR A 65 -5.53 13.21 -12.98
N THR A 66 -4.73 13.35 -14.03
CA THR A 66 -3.59 14.28 -14.06
C THR A 66 -4.07 15.73 -14.03
N ALA A 67 -3.21 16.66 -13.63
CA ALA A 67 -3.46 18.11 -13.71
C ALA A 67 -3.79 18.58 -15.14
N ALA A 68 -3.33 17.84 -16.15
CA ALA A 68 -3.65 18.05 -17.56
C ALA A 68 -5.01 17.45 -18.00
N GLY A 69 -5.81 16.92 -17.07
CA GLY A 69 -7.14 16.34 -17.34
C GLY A 69 -7.11 14.94 -17.96
N LYS A 70 -5.94 14.29 -18.05
CA LYS A 70 -5.82 12.92 -18.58
C LYS A 70 -6.04 11.88 -17.50
N ALA A 71 -6.72 10.78 -17.85
CA ALA A 71 -6.88 9.63 -16.96
C ALA A 71 -5.51 9.04 -16.59
N ALA A 72 -5.30 8.81 -15.30
CA ALA A 72 -4.13 8.16 -14.74
C ALA A 72 -4.55 6.83 -14.10
N THR A 73 -3.84 5.76 -14.43
CA THR A 73 -4.07 4.43 -13.84
C THR A 73 -2.75 3.85 -13.37
N MET A 74 -2.77 3.18 -12.23
CA MET A 74 -1.60 2.47 -11.71
C MET A 74 -2.06 1.11 -11.20
N SER A 75 -1.32 0.06 -11.52
CA SER A 75 -1.62 -1.27 -11.01
C SER A 75 -0.36 -1.97 -10.54
N GLY A 76 -0.51 -2.84 -9.55
CA GLY A 76 0.58 -3.62 -9.01
C GLY A 76 0.09 -4.58 -7.94
N VAL A 77 0.99 -5.44 -7.47
CA VAL A 77 0.70 -6.38 -6.38
C VAL A 77 1.32 -5.82 -5.10
N LEU A 78 0.57 -5.82 -4.01
CA LEU A 78 1.08 -5.49 -2.69
C LEU A 78 2.28 -6.38 -2.37
N PRO A 79 3.40 -5.80 -1.88
CA PRO A 79 4.54 -6.59 -1.48
C PRO A 79 4.14 -7.47 -0.30
N THR A 80 4.06 -8.77 -0.55
CA THR A 80 4.01 -9.80 0.49
C THR A 80 5.41 -10.37 0.70
N ALA A 81 5.59 -11.21 1.72
CA ALA A 81 6.86 -11.92 1.92
C ALA A 81 7.29 -12.73 0.67
N GLU A 82 6.33 -13.20 -0.12
CA GLU A 82 6.56 -13.99 -1.34
C GLU A 82 6.83 -13.12 -2.58
N ASN A 83 6.45 -11.83 -2.55
CA ASN A 83 6.53 -10.90 -3.68
C ASN A 83 7.16 -9.55 -3.30
N ALA A 84 8.10 -9.56 -2.36
CA ALA A 84 8.81 -8.37 -1.90
C ALA A 84 9.63 -7.75 -3.06
N GLY A 85 9.04 -6.77 -3.74
CA GLY A 85 9.65 -6.10 -4.90
C GLY A 85 8.86 -6.20 -6.21
N ALA A 86 7.64 -6.76 -6.20
CA ALA A 86 6.73 -6.67 -7.33
C ALA A 86 6.51 -5.18 -7.72
N PRO A 87 6.67 -4.81 -9.01
CA PRO A 87 6.55 -3.43 -9.42
C PRO A 87 5.09 -2.98 -9.54
N PHE A 88 4.88 -1.70 -9.31
CA PHE A 88 3.71 -0.95 -9.74
C PHE A 88 3.99 -0.32 -11.10
N VAL A 89 3.01 -0.39 -11.99
CA VAL A 89 3.07 0.18 -13.34
C VAL A 89 2.06 1.31 -13.43
N GLY A 90 2.53 2.50 -13.76
CA GLY A 90 1.68 3.68 -13.97
C GLY A 90 1.50 4.00 -15.45
N SER A 91 0.29 4.41 -15.81
CA SER A 91 -0.11 4.81 -17.17
C SER A 91 -0.91 6.10 -17.15
N VAL A 92 -0.78 6.90 -18.22
CA VAL A 92 -1.59 8.10 -18.47
C VAL A 92 -2.18 8.01 -19.88
N ALA A 93 -3.50 8.15 -19.98
CA ALA A 93 -4.25 7.98 -21.22
C ALA A 93 -3.91 6.67 -21.96
N GLY A 94 -3.74 5.58 -21.20
CA GLY A 94 -3.39 4.26 -21.73
C GLY A 94 -1.91 4.03 -22.06
N ASN A 95 -1.05 5.06 -21.97
CA ASN A 95 0.38 4.92 -22.20
C ASN A 95 1.13 4.73 -20.89
N ARG A 96 1.97 3.71 -20.79
CA ARG A 96 2.82 3.49 -19.62
C ARG A 96 3.82 4.65 -19.48
N VAL A 97 3.87 5.25 -18.28
CA VAL A 97 4.74 6.38 -17.96
C VAL A 97 5.82 6.02 -16.94
N PHE A 98 5.61 5.02 -16.09
CA PHE A 98 6.62 4.53 -15.17
C PHE A 98 6.41 3.06 -14.78
N THR A 99 7.48 2.47 -14.24
CA THR A 99 7.47 1.23 -13.47
C THR A 99 8.26 1.50 -12.19
N ALA A 100 7.64 1.37 -11.03
CA ALA A 100 8.23 1.72 -9.74
C ALA A 100 8.06 0.59 -8.72
N ARG A 101 8.87 0.58 -7.67
CA ARG A 101 8.75 -0.39 -6.56
C ARG A 101 8.52 0.39 -5.28
N MET A 102 7.70 -0.15 -4.39
CA MET A 102 7.56 0.45 -3.07
C MET A 102 8.92 0.40 -2.34
N PRO A 103 9.33 1.50 -1.69
CA PRO A 103 10.50 1.50 -0.81
C PRO A 103 10.36 0.39 0.23
N GLN A 104 11.46 -0.35 0.46
CA GLN A 104 11.55 -1.39 1.49
C GLN A 104 11.90 -0.78 2.85
#